data_AF-A0A0C9T5D7-F1
#
_entry.id   AF-A0A0C9T5D7-F1
#
_cell.length_a   1.000
_cell.length_b   1.000
_cell.length_c   1.000
_cell.angle_alpha   90.00
_cell.angle_beta   90.00
_cell.angle_gamma   90.00
#
_symmetry.space_group_name_H-M   'P 1'
#
loop_
_entity.id
_entity.type
_entity.pdbx_description
1 polymer ?
#
loop_
_entity_poly.entity_id
_entity_poly.type
_entity_poly.pdbx_seq_one_letter_code
_entity_poly.pdbx_strand_id
1 'polypeptide(L)'
;PPYVQLSSTNNTPIESFWRWKRNGEGHTLKHVILAGTDSGIFCPVDEIHVQVFNWLWPPLVQERLDEFREYWNNHRLSRSKTKILPTGKSPRHMLTVPKSVRLDARDCSVYVNPATVHDLRQ
;
A
#
# COMPACT_ATOMS: atom_id res chain seq x y z
N PRO A 1 -14.57 -10.34 11.35
CA PRO A 1 -14.54 -11.15 10.11
C PRO A 1 -13.24 -10.89 9.32
N PRO A 2 -12.68 -11.89 8.64
CA PRO A 2 -11.40 -11.78 7.91
C PRO A 2 -11.47 -10.80 6.72
N TYR A 3 -12.66 -10.41 6.28
CA TYR A 3 -12.89 -9.27 5.40
C TYR A 3 -14.20 -8.57 5.77
N VAL A 4 -14.23 -7.24 5.66
CA VAL A 4 -15.43 -6.41 5.83
C VAL A 4 -15.61 -5.60 4.56
N GLN A 5 -16.73 -5.78 3.87
CA GLN A 5 -17.05 -5.02 2.67
C GLN A 5 -17.44 -3.60 3.10
N LEU A 6 -16.58 -2.62 2.83
CA LEU A 6 -16.85 -1.22 3.08
C LEU A 6 -17.77 -0.66 1.98
N SER A 7 -18.64 0.29 2.34
CA SER A 7 -19.40 1.04 1.35
C SER A 7 -18.45 1.84 0.44
N SER A 8 -18.87 2.05 -0.82
CA SER A 8 -18.04 2.71 -1.84
C SER A 8 -17.49 4.08 -1.40
N THR A 9 -18.27 4.86 -0.65
CA THR A 9 -17.87 6.15 -0.08
C THR A 9 -16.75 6.03 0.94
N ASN A 10 -16.74 4.97 1.75
CA ASN A 10 -15.68 4.70 2.72
C ASN A 10 -14.41 4.13 2.06
N ASN A 11 -14.52 3.58 0.83
CA ASN A 11 -13.39 3.06 0.07
C ASN A 11 -12.68 4.15 -0.75
N THR A 12 -13.28 5.32 -0.93
CA THR A 12 -12.75 6.41 -1.78
C THR A 12 -11.31 6.82 -1.40
N PRO A 13 -10.92 6.95 -0.12
CA PRO A 13 -9.53 7.26 0.25
C PRO A 13 -8.55 6.18 -0.22
N ILE A 14 -8.91 4.90 -0.05
CA ILE A 14 -8.10 3.74 -0.46
C ILE A 14 -7.99 3.67 -1.98
N GLU A 15 -9.10 3.87 -2.70
CA GLU A 15 -9.11 3.92 -4.16
C GLU A 15 -8.27 5.06 -4.75
N SER A 16 -8.33 6.23 -4.10
CA SER A 16 -7.50 7.37 -4.49
C SER A 16 -6.01 7.09 -4.31
N PHE A 17 -5.64 6.26 -3.33
CA PHE A 17 -4.28 5.81 -3.11
C PHE A 17 -3.81 4.84 -4.22
N TRP A 18 -4.64 3.87 -4.61
CA TRP A 18 -4.35 2.94 -5.71
C TRP A 18 -4.12 3.65 -7.04
N ARG A 19 -4.74 4.81 -7.26
CA ARG A 19 -4.45 5.65 -8.42
C ARG A 19 -2.98 6.10 -8.46
N TRP A 20 -2.42 6.51 -7.32
CA TRP A 20 -1.03 6.95 -7.25
C TRP A 20 -0.05 5.81 -7.47
N LYS A 21 -0.32 4.62 -6.93
CA LYS A 21 0.47 3.42 -7.23
C LYS A 21 0.49 3.13 -8.73
N ARG A 22 -0.70 3.07 -9.36
CA ARG A 22 -0.81 2.79 -10.81
C ARG A 22 -0.10 3.84 -11.66
N ASN A 23 -0.22 5.12 -11.32
CA ASN A 23 0.46 6.19 -12.04
C ASN A 23 1.98 6.16 -11.85
N GLY A 24 2.47 5.69 -10.69
CA GLY A 24 3.91 5.59 -10.40
C GLY A 24 4.58 4.39 -11.07
N GLU A 25 3.89 3.25 -11.18
CA GLU A 25 4.43 2.02 -11.78
C GLU A 25 4.24 1.94 -13.30
N GLY A 26 3.29 2.68 -13.88
CA GLY A 26 3.08 2.75 -15.33
C GLY A 26 2.38 1.54 -15.97
N HIS A 27 2.24 0.42 -15.25
CA HIS A 27 1.56 -0.79 -15.74
C HIS A 27 0.58 -1.35 -14.70
N THR A 28 -0.47 -2.02 -15.17
CA THR A 28 -1.38 -2.76 -14.28
C THR A 28 -0.95 -4.21 -14.18
N LEU A 29 -0.86 -4.73 -12.96
CA LEU A 29 -0.57 -6.14 -12.69
C LEU A 29 -1.46 -7.08 -13.51
N LYS A 30 -2.76 -6.75 -13.61
CA LYS A 30 -3.73 -7.46 -14.45
C LYS A 30 -3.29 -7.55 -15.91
N HIS A 31 -2.79 -6.46 -16.50
CA HIS A 31 -2.37 -6.45 -17.90
C HIS A 31 -1.18 -7.39 -18.13
N VAL A 32 -0.19 -7.38 -17.23
CA VAL A 32 0.99 -8.26 -17.34
C VAL A 32 0.59 -9.73 -17.20
N ILE A 33 -0.28 -10.05 -16.23
CA ILE A 33 -0.77 -11.42 -16.02
C ILE A 33 -1.56 -11.91 -17.25
N LEU A 34 -2.49 -11.10 -17.76
CA LEU A 34 -3.30 -11.48 -18.93
C LEU A 34 -2.44 -11.62 -20.19
N ALA A 35 -1.45 -10.74 -20.39
CA ALA A 35 -0.51 -10.89 -21.50
C ALA A 35 0.26 -12.22 -21.44
N GLY A 36 0.58 -12.73 -20.24
CA GLY A 36 1.17 -14.06 -20.05
C GLY A 36 0.25 -15.20 -20.48
N THR A 37 -1.05 -15.07 -20.23
CA THR A 37 -2.05 -16.03 -20.71
C THR A 37 -2.20 -15.96 -22.23
N ASP A 38 -2.36 -14.75 -22.78
CA ASP A 38 -2.59 -14.51 -24.20
C ASP A 38 -1.39 -14.95 -25.07
N SER A 39 -0.17 -14.86 -24.54
CA SER A 39 1.07 -15.31 -25.19
C SER A 39 1.39 -16.80 -25.00
N GLY A 40 0.54 -17.54 -24.26
CA GLY A 40 0.75 -18.96 -23.99
C GLY A 40 1.85 -19.27 -22.97
N ILE A 41 2.38 -18.27 -22.27
CA ILE A 41 3.37 -18.44 -21.19
C ILE A 41 2.71 -19.08 -19.96
N PHE A 42 1.44 -18.78 -19.71
CA PHE A 42 0.66 -19.34 -18.61
C PHE A 42 -0.51 -20.18 -19.12
N CYS A 43 -0.57 -21.46 -18.71
CA CYS A 43 -1.68 -22.35 -18.97
C CYS A 43 -2.49 -22.56 -17.66
N PRO A 44 -3.73 -22.08 -17.56
CA PRO A 44 -4.54 -22.23 -16.34
C PRO A 44 -5.00 -23.68 -16.10
N VAL A 45 -4.89 -24.56 -17.10
CA VAL A 45 -5.26 -25.97 -17.01
C VAL A 45 -4.10 -26.82 -16.48
N ASP A 46 -2.87 -26.29 -16.55
CA ASP A 46 -1.68 -26.96 -16.04
C ASP A 46 -1.49 -26.63 -14.55
N GLU A 47 -1.54 -27.66 -13.71
CA GLU A 47 -1.38 -27.51 -12.26
C GLU A 47 -0.02 -26.95 -11.86
N ILE A 48 1.05 -27.31 -12.58
CA ILE A 48 2.40 -26.81 -12.29
C ILE A 48 2.46 -25.31 -12.57
N HIS A 49 1.86 -24.86 -13.68
CA HIS A 49 1.81 -23.43 -14.00
C HIS A 49 1.06 -22.66 -12.89
N VAL A 50 -0.07 -23.17 -12.41
CA VAL A 50 -0.84 -22.56 -11.32
C VAL A 50 -0.04 -22.52 -10.01
N GLN A 51 0.62 -23.62 -9.64
CA GLN A 51 1.43 -23.70 -8.43
C GLN A 51 2.62 -22.74 -8.48
N VAL A 52 3.36 -22.70 -9.59
CA VAL A 52 4.49 -21.78 -9.80
C VAL A 52 4.01 -20.33 -9.79
N PHE A 53 2.87 -20.04 -10.43
CA PHE A 53 2.28 -18.71 -10.42
C PHE A 53 1.96 -18.26 -8.99
N ASN A 54 1.30 -19.10 -8.19
CA ASN A 54 0.94 -18.80 -6.81
C ASN A 54 2.14 -18.74 -5.87
N TRP A 55 3.26 -19.38 -6.21
CA TRP A 55 4.48 -19.29 -5.43
C TRP A 55 5.30 -18.03 -5.77
N LEU A 56 5.39 -17.68 -7.06
CA LEU A 56 6.23 -16.60 -7.56
C LEU A 56 5.59 -15.21 -7.43
N TRP A 57 4.31 -15.08 -7.80
CA TRP A 57 3.68 -13.76 -7.90
C TRP A 57 3.42 -13.08 -6.55
N PRO A 58 2.93 -13.77 -5.50
CA PRO A 58 2.70 -13.12 -4.21
C PRO A 58 3.94 -12.43 -3.61
N PRO A 59 5.12 -13.07 -3.49
CA PRO A 59 6.29 -12.38 -2.94
C PRO A 59 6.77 -11.24 -3.85
N LEU A 60 6.72 -11.40 -5.17
CA LEU A 60 7.11 -10.36 -6.12
C LEU A 60 6.21 -9.12 -6.03
N VAL A 61 4.90 -9.32 -5.95
CA VAL A 61 3.93 -8.23 -5.81
C VAL A 61 4.07 -7.57 -4.44
N GLN A 62 4.29 -8.36 -3.39
CA GLN A 62 4.50 -7.87 -2.04
C GLN A 62 5.76 -6.98 -1.94
N GLU A 63 6.88 -7.41 -2.53
CA GLU A 63 8.11 -6.62 -2.57
C GLU A 63 7.87 -5.24 -3.21
N ARG A 64 7.20 -5.20 -4.36
CA ARG A 64 6.88 -3.93 -5.05
C ARG A 64 5.91 -3.05 -4.26
N LEU A 65 4.94 -3.66 -3.57
CA LEU A 65 4.05 -2.95 -2.67
C LEU A 65 4.81 -2.34 -1.49
N ASP A 66 5.78 -3.07 -0.92
CA ASP A 66 6.61 -2.59 0.17
C ASP A 66 7.55 -1.46 -0.27
N GLU A 67 8.15 -1.55 -1.45
CA GLU A 67 8.93 -0.45 -2.06
C GLU A 67 8.06 0.80 -2.25
N PHE A 68 6.86 0.64 -2.82
CA PHE A 68 5.93 1.76 -3.00
C PHE A 68 5.52 2.36 -1.66
N ARG A 69 5.24 1.53 -0.65
CA ARG A 69 4.92 1.98 0.71
C ARG A 69 6.06 2.82 1.28
N GLU A 70 7.31 2.35 1.18
CA GLU A 70 8.45 3.10 1.69
C GLU A 70 8.65 4.41 0.92
N TYR A 71 8.58 4.39 -0.40
CA TYR A 71 8.64 5.62 -1.21
C TYR A 71 7.55 6.61 -0.79
N TRP A 72 6.29 6.16 -0.73
CA TRP A 72 5.16 7.02 -0.43
C TRP A 72 5.15 7.52 1.01
N ASN A 73 5.61 6.74 1.99
CA ASN A 73 5.67 7.21 3.36
C ASN A 73 6.83 8.19 3.59
N ASN A 74 7.89 8.11 2.78
CA ASN A 74 9.07 8.95 2.93
C ASN A 74 9.15 10.13 1.96
N HIS A 75 8.31 10.20 0.93
CA HIS A 75 8.33 11.32 -0.01
C HIS A 75 8.00 12.64 0.69
N ARG A 76 8.67 13.73 0.27
CA ARG A 76 8.43 15.05 0.83
C ARG A 76 7.20 15.68 0.19
N LEU A 77 6.20 15.99 1.01
CA LEU A 77 5.03 16.73 0.53
C LEU A 77 5.41 18.14 0.10
N SER A 78 4.78 18.63 -0.97
CA SER A 78 4.98 20.01 -1.43
C SER A 78 4.55 21.01 -0.35
N ARG A 79 5.33 22.07 -0.18
CA ARG A 79 5.04 23.15 0.78
C ARG A 79 3.93 24.02 0.23
N SER A 80 2.91 24.27 1.04
CA SER A 80 1.84 25.23 0.72
C SER A 80 1.47 26.01 1.96
N LYS A 81 1.49 27.35 1.86
CA LYS A 81 1.14 28.26 2.97
C LYS A 81 -0.37 28.40 3.18
N THR A 82 -1.17 28.04 2.18
CA THR A 82 -2.63 28.23 2.20
C THR A 82 -3.38 27.03 2.78
N LYS A 83 -2.71 25.87 2.91
CA LYS A 83 -3.32 24.66 3.45
C LYS A 83 -3.24 24.66 4.97
N ILE A 84 -4.37 24.35 5.61
CA ILE A 84 -4.46 24.14 7.06
C ILE A 84 -3.70 22.87 7.48
N LEU A 85 -3.67 21.87 6.60
CA LEU A 85 -3.01 20.59 6.87
C LEU A 85 -1.48 20.72 6.85
N PRO A 86 -0.76 19.86 7.61
CA PRO A 86 0.68 19.73 7.57
C PRO A 86 1.25 19.65 6.14
N THR A 87 2.28 20.46 5.82
CA THR A 87 2.96 20.42 4.51
C THR A 87 4.48 20.44 4.66
N GLY A 88 5.22 20.07 3.61
CA GLY A 88 6.68 20.26 3.56
C GLY A 88 7.53 19.20 4.26
N LYS A 89 6.92 18.21 4.90
CA LYS A 89 7.58 17.05 5.53
C LYS A 89 7.04 15.75 4.91
N SER A 90 7.71 14.62 5.15
CA SER A 90 7.21 13.33 4.72
C SER A 90 6.14 12.79 5.68
N PRO A 91 5.14 12.03 5.20
CA PRO A 91 4.12 11.44 6.06
C PRO A 91 4.70 10.70 7.28
N ARG A 92 5.77 9.91 7.07
CA ARG A 92 6.47 9.20 8.16
C ARG A 92 7.01 10.16 9.21
N HIS A 93 7.61 11.28 8.82
CA HIS A 93 8.12 12.28 9.76
C HIS A 93 7.01 12.98 10.53
N MET A 94 5.87 13.24 9.88
CA MET A 94 4.70 13.83 10.55
C MET A 94 4.13 12.88 11.61
N LEU A 95 4.16 11.57 11.33
CA LEU A 95 3.69 10.56 12.27
C LEU A 95 4.65 10.38 13.45
N THR A 96 5.96 10.32 13.21
CA THR A 96 6.95 10.07 14.27
C THR A 96 7.26 11.29 15.13
N VAL A 97 7.21 12.49 14.55
CA VAL A 97 7.48 13.75 15.26
C VAL A 97 6.41 14.78 14.88
N PRO A 98 5.16 14.65 15.39
CA PRO A 98 4.06 15.54 15.00
C PRO A 98 4.38 17.02 15.25
N LYS A 99 5.04 17.30 16.38
CA LYS A 99 5.47 18.65 16.79
C LYS A 99 6.42 19.34 15.79
N SER A 100 7.10 18.57 14.93
CA SER A 100 8.02 19.14 13.92
C SER A 100 7.31 19.88 12.79
N VAL A 101 6.01 19.60 12.58
CA VAL A 101 5.22 20.24 11.52
C VAL A 101 4.29 21.30 12.09
N ARG A 102 3.81 21.09 13.32
CA ARG A 102 2.87 21.95 14.03
C ARG A 102 3.06 21.84 15.52
N LEU A 103 3.24 22.98 16.20
CA LEU A 103 3.48 23.03 17.65
C LEU A 103 2.32 22.45 18.47
N ASP A 104 1.09 22.59 17.96
CA ASP A 104 -0.16 22.11 18.56
C ASP A 104 -0.47 20.63 18.24
N ALA A 105 0.32 19.99 17.36
CA ALA A 105 0.10 18.60 17.00
C ALA A 105 0.40 17.66 18.17
N ARG A 106 -0.48 16.66 18.34
CA ARG A 106 -0.37 15.62 19.38
C ARG A 106 -0.11 14.27 18.74
N ASP A 107 0.64 13.44 19.46
CA ASP A 107 0.76 12.03 19.13
C ASP A 107 -0.51 11.31 19.60
N CYS A 108 -1.27 10.77 18.65
CA CYS A 108 -2.47 10.00 18.88
C CYS A 108 -2.27 8.52 18.50
N SER A 109 -1.02 8.05 18.41
CA SER A 109 -0.72 6.66 18.13
C SER A 109 -1.20 5.75 19.27
N VAL A 110 -1.66 4.56 18.90
CA VAL A 110 -2.01 3.51 19.87
C VAL A 110 -0.88 2.50 19.86
N TYR A 111 -0.21 2.33 21.00
CA TYR A 111 0.82 1.31 21.14
C TYR A 111 0.16 -0.06 21.18
N VAL A 112 0.47 -0.89 20.18
CA VAL A 112 -0.03 -2.26 20.10
C VAL A 112 1.11 -3.19 20.51
N ASN A 113 0.87 -4.04 21.52
CA ASN A 113 1.83 -5.05 21.95
C ASN A 113 2.04 -6.08 20.81
N PRO A 114 3.26 -6.25 20.30
CA PRO A 114 3.55 -7.21 19.23
C PRO A 114 3.20 -8.66 19.59
N ALA A 115 3.35 -9.05 20.87
CA ALA A 115 3.01 -10.39 21.34
C ALA A 115 1.52 -10.69 21.14
N THR A 116 0.65 -9.74 21.53
CA THR A 116 -0.81 -9.86 21.35
C THR A 116 -1.19 -9.99 19.87
N VAL A 117 -0.49 -9.31 18.96
CA VAL A 117 -0.74 -9.44 17.51
C VAL A 117 -0.33 -10.82 16.99
N HIS A 118 0.74 -11.40 17.53
CA HIS A 118 1.18 -12.73 17.15
C HIS A 118 0.19 -13.80 17.63
N ASP A 119 -0.26 -13.68 18.88
CA ASP A 119 -1.25 -14.60 19.47
C ASP A 119 -2.58 -14.59 18.71
N LEU A 120 -3.01 -13.43 18.19
CA LEU A 120 -4.23 -13.30 17.39
C LEU A 120 -4.11 -13.80 15.94
N ARG A 121 -2.90 -14.10 15.46
CA ARG A 121 -2.65 -14.61 14.10
C ARG A 121 -2.52 -16.14 14.03
N GLN A 122 -2.36 -16.80 15.18
CA GLN A 122 -2.45 -18.25 15.35
C GLN A 122 -3.91 -18.69 15.25
#